data_AF-X1R1P0-F1
#
_entry.id   AF-X1R1P0-F1
#
_cell.length_a   1.000
_cell.length_b   1.000
_cell.length_c   1.000
_cell.angle_alpha   90.00
_cell.angle_beta   90.00
_cell.angle_gamma   90.00
#
_symmetry.space_group_name_H-M   'P 1'
#
loop_
_entity.id
_entity.type
_entity.pdbx_description
1 polymer ?
#
loop_
_entity_poly.entity_id
_entity_poly.type
_entity_poly.pdbx_seq_one_letter_code
_entity_poly.pdbx_strand_id
1 'polypeptide(L)'
;GKKLFNIFFKTYTEKVWGMSCKEIQADWAAQRIKGLSLGKAVLNSIGFLGKDRVTTLIDEFRYPRRGPGQMWNKAKQIVIEKGGKVELNSQVTQLNKKDNKIISALIKSDSSLQEIGGDYFLATIPLRELVQSIKPAAPDDVLKAAQALKYRDFFTVGLVIDKPSIFPDNWIYIHSPEVEVGRIQNFKNWSPEMVPDSQTTSLGLEYFC
;
A
#
# COMPACT_ATOMS: atom_id res chain seq x y z
N GLY A 1 -8.25 -8.34 28.27
CA GLY A 1 -8.33 -8.98 26.94
C GLY A 1 -9.48 -8.45 26.10
N LYS A 2 -10.70 -8.96 26.30
CA LYS A 2 -11.88 -8.72 25.43
C LYS A 2 -12.22 -7.24 25.18
N LYS A 3 -12.21 -6.39 26.21
CA LYS A 3 -12.55 -4.96 26.08
C LYS A 3 -11.51 -4.18 25.25
N LEU A 4 -10.21 -4.41 25.50
CA LEU A 4 -9.10 -3.83 24.73
C LEU A 4 -9.13 -4.29 23.26
N PHE A 5 -9.37 -5.58 23.03
CA PHE A 5 -9.55 -6.14 21.70
C PHE A 5 -10.71 -5.46 20.95
N ASN A 6 -11.87 -5.34 21.59
CA ASN A 6 -13.05 -4.74 20.97
C ASN A 6 -12.85 -3.27 20.61
N ILE A 7 -12.15 -2.49 21.43
CA ILE A 7 -12.01 -1.04 21.25
C ILE A 7 -10.92 -0.69 20.22
N PHE A 8 -9.77 -1.37 20.25
CA PHE A 8 -8.61 -0.97 19.44
C PHE A 8 -8.32 -1.90 18.26
N PHE A 9 -8.45 -3.21 18.47
CA PHE A 9 -8.00 -4.20 17.48
C PHE A 9 -9.12 -4.55 16.52
N LYS A 10 -10.29 -4.88 17.04
CA LYS A 10 -11.42 -5.32 16.23
C LYS A 10 -11.87 -4.20 15.29
N THR A 11 -12.27 -3.05 15.83
CA THR A 11 -12.83 -1.92 15.07
C THR A 11 -11.90 -1.45 13.96
N TYR A 12 -10.62 -1.24 14.26
CA TYR A 12 -9.68 -0.77 13.25
C TYR A 12 -9.29 -1.85 12.25
N THR A 13 -9.05 -3.09 12.70
CA THR A 13 -8.72 -4.19 11.77
C THR A 13 -9.90 -4.46 10.85
N GLU A 14 -11.12 -4.57 11.35
CA GLU A 14 -12.31 -4.75 10.51
C GLU A 14 -12.55 -3.52 9.62
N LYS A 15 -12.27 -2.30 10.08
CA LYS A 15 -12.32 -1.09 9.23
C LYS A 15 -11.28 -1.11 8.11
N VAL A 16 -10.06 -1.62 8.34
CA VAL A 16 -8.98 -1.71 7.34
C VAL A 16 -9.20 -2.88 6.38
N TRP A 17 -9.75 -3.99 6.84
CA TRP A 17 -9.90 -5.22 6.06
C TRP A 17 -11.29 -5.45 5.48
N GLY A 18 -12.32 -4.76 5.96
CA GLY A 18 -13.68 -4.84 5.42
C GLY A 18 -14.35 -6.18 5.70
N MET A 19 -13.75 -6.98 6.58
CA MET A 19 -14.18 -8.33 6.92
C MET A 19 -13.93 -8.59 8.40
N SER A 20 -14.59 -9.60 8.96
CA SER A 20 -14.45 -9.88 10.38
C SER A 20 -13.04 -10.37 10.71
N CYS A 21 -12.53 -9.97 11.88
CA CYS A 21 -11.27 -10.52 12.40
C CYS A 21 -11.28 -12.06 12.52
N LYS A 22 -12.46 -12.70 12.56
CA LYS A 22 -12.60 -14.16 12.56
C LYS A 22 -12.26 -14.82 11.22
N GLU A 23 -12.33 -14.05 10.14
CA GLU A 23 -12.08 -14.50 8.77
C GLU A 23 -10.63 -14.26 8.35
N ILE A 24 -9.86 -13.53 9.17
CA ILE A 24 -8.45 -13.22 8.94
C ILE A 24 -7.59 -14.33 9.53
N GLN A 25 -6.66 -14.88 8.74
CA GLN A 25 -5.75 -15.93 9.22
C GLN A 25 -4.87 -15.42 10.38
N ALA A 26 -4.75 -16.25 11.42
CA ALA A 26 -4.01 -15.92 12.63
C ALA A 26 -2.50 -15.65 12.38
N ASP A 27 -1.91 -16.36 11.42
CA ASP A 27 -0.49 -16.20 11.07
C ASP A 27 -0.19 -14.79 10.52
N TRP A 28 -1.13 -14.21 9.78
CA TRP A 28 -1.05 -12.83 9.31
C TRP A 28 -1.08 -11.85 10.47
N ALA A 29 -2.03 -12.05 11.40
CA ALA A 29 -2.17 -11.22 12.60
C ALA A 29 -0.91 -11.28 13.48
N ALA A 30 -0.32 -12.47 13.64
CA ALA A 30 0.91 -12.66 14.42
C ALA A 30 2.11 -11.89 13.85
N GLN A 31 2.24 -11.76 12.53
CA GLN A 31 3.33 -11.00 11.91
C GLN A 31 3.17 -9.49 12.06
N ARG A 32 1.94 -8.96 11.96
CA ARG A 32 1.64 -7.52 12.08
C ARG A 32 1.55 -7.03 13.53
N ILE A 33 1.03 -7.85 14.45
CA ILE A 33 0.79 -7.47 15.86
C ILE A 33 2.05 -7.66 16.72
N LYS A 34 3.05 -8.44 16.27
CA LYS A 34 4.33 -8.64 16.97
C LYS A 34 5.05 -7.33 17.34
N GLY A 35 4.82 -6.25 16.61
CA GLY A 35 5.41 -4.93 16.90
C GLY A 35 4.66 -4.07 17.92
N LEU A 36 3.41 -4.42 18.26
CA LEU A 36 2.60 -3.72 19.26
C LEU A 36 2.72 -4.46 20.59
N SER A 37 3.73 -4.10 21.39
CA SER A 37 3.81 -4.60 22.77
C SER A 37 2.70 -3.96 23.64
N LEU A 38 1.49 -4.48 23.49
CA LEU A 38 0.27 -4.09 24.21
C LEU A 38 0.46 -4.03 25.72
N GLY A 39 1.24 -4.96 26.29
CA GLY A 39 1.57 -4.96 27.70
C GLY A 39 2.33 -3.70 28.13
N LYS A 40 3.33 -3.28 27.33
CA LYS A 40 4.12 -2.06 27.57
C LYS A 40 3.29 -0.80 27.39
N ALA A 41 2.42 -0.74 26.38
CA ALA A 41 1.53 0.40 26.17
C ALA A 41 0.54 0.60 27.35
N VAL A 42 -0.02 -0.50 27.87
CA VAL A 42 -0.94 -0.45 29.03
C VAL A 42 -0.19 -0.13 30.33
N LEU A 43 0.99 -0.71 30.57
CA LEU A 43 1.83 -0.40 31.74
C LEU A 43 2.31 1.07 31.74
N ASN A 44 2.67 1.62 30.58
CA ASN A 44 3.04 3.03 30.44
C ASN A 44 1.85 3.97 30.70
N SER A 45 0.63 3.61 30.30
CA SER A 45 -0.57 4.42 30.57
C SER A 45 -0.99 4.47 32.04
N ILE A 46 -0.49 3.55 32.88
CA ILE A 46 -0.84 3.44 34.31
C ILE A 46 0.23 4.14 35.19
N GLY A 47 1.23 4.79 34.60
CA GLY A 47 2.14 5.69 35.31
C GLY A 47 3.21 5.02 36.18
N PHE A 48 3.41 3.70 36.04
CA PHE A 48 4.38 2.93 36.84
C PHE A 48 5.79 2.90 36.25
N LEU A 49 5.96 3.29 34.99
CA LEU A 49 7.26 3.47 34.34
C LEU A 49 7.39 4.94 34.00
N GLY A 50 8.55 5.54 34.29
CA GLY A 50 8.88 6.91 33.93
C GLY A 50 8.66 7.17 32.43
N LYS A 51 8.76 8.43 32.02
CA LYS A 51 8.59 8.95 30.64
C LYS A 51 9.58 8.35 29.60
N ASP A 52 9.91 7.08 29.67
CA ASP A 52 10.69 6.41 28.65
C ASP A 52 9.77 6.07 27.48
N ARG A 53 10.12 6.71 26.37
CA ARG A 53 9.52 6.62 25.03
C ARG A 53 8.89 5.25 24.81
N VAL A 54 7.59 5.26 24.55
CA VAL A 54 6.92 4.14 23.88
C VAL A 54 7.82 3.74 22.73
N THR A 55 8.31 2.50 22.74
CA THR A 55 9.11 1.93 21.64
C THR A 55 8.23 1.97 20.40
N THR A 56 8.30 3.07 19.65
CA THR A 56 7.74 3.14 18.32
C THR A 56 8.66 2.30 17.45
N LEU A 57 8.10 1.50 16.55
CA LEU A 57 8.90 0.64 15.67
C LEU A 57 9.82 1.46 14.74
N ILE A 58 9.59 2.77 14.63
CA ILE A 58 10.29 3.72 13.78
C ILE A 58 10.26 5.09 14.49
N ASP A 59 11.32 5.42 15.23
CA ASP A 59 11.46 6.75 15.84
C ASP A 59 11.84 7.82 14.80
N GLU A 60 12.53 7.41 13.72
CA GLU A 60 12.95 8.28 12.62
C GLU A 60 12.86 7.53 11.29
N PHE A 61 12.48 8.23 10.23
CA PHE A 61 12.52 7.70 8.87
C PHE A 61 12.98 8.77 7.89
N ARG A 62 13.58 8.34 6.78
CA ARG A 62 13.92 9.23 5.67
C ARG A 62 12.80 9.23 4.66
N TYR A 63 12.46 10.42 4.18
CA TYR A 63 11.44 10.59 3.15
C TYR A 63 11.95 11.49 2.03
N PRO A 64 11.67 11.18 0.75
CA PRO A 64 12.06 12.06 -0.35
C PRO A 64 11.31 13.39 -0.26
N ARG A 65 12.03 14.50 -0.45
CA ARG A 65 11.49 15.85 -0.22
C ARG A 65 10.22 16.15 -1.01
N ARG A 66 10.10 15.58 -2.22
CA ARG A 66 8.96 15.77 -3.14
C ARG A 66 8.02 14.56 -3.23
N GLY A 67 8.07 13.70 -2.23
CA GLY A 67 7.22 12.52 -2.14
C GLY A 67 7.84 11.27 -2.77
N PRO A 68 7.17 10.12 -2.61
CA PRO A 68 7.76 8.80 -2.84
C PRO A 68 8.03 8.55 -4.33
N GLY A 69 7.29 9.23 -5.22
CA GLY A 69 7.53 9.18 -6.66
C GLY A 69 8.92 9.68 -7.07
N GLN A 70 9.57 10.55 -6.27
CA GLN A 70 10.92 11.02 -6.53
C GLN A 70 11.93 9.86 -6.62
N MET A 71 11.81 8.87 -5.75
CA MET A 71 12.67 7.69 -5.75
C MET A 71 12.51 6.87 -7.04
N TRP A 72 11.27 6.62 -7.45
CA TRP A 72 10.97 5.81 -8.64
C TRP A 72 11.32 6.54 -9.95
N ASN A 73 11.16 7.87 -9.98
CA ASN A 73 11.65 8.69 -11.09
C ASN A 73 13.16 8.58 -11.22
N LYS A 74 13.91 8.59 -10.10
CA LYS A 74 15.36 8.40 -10.13
C LYS A 74 15.75 6.97 -10.53
N ALA A 75 15.02 5.96 -10.06
CA ALA A 75 15.23 4.57 -10.47
C ALA A 75 15.03 4.39 -11.98
N LYS A 76 13.94 4.93 -12.55
CA LYS A 76 13.69 4.98 -14.00
C LYS A 76 14.86 5.61 -14.74
N GLN A 77 15.34 6.77 -14.29
CA GLN A 77 16.48 7.46 -14.91
C GLN A 77 17.73 6.57 -14.93
N ILE A 78 18.07 5.95 -13.79
CA ILE A 78 19.25 5.08 -13.68
C ILE A 78 19.16 3.87 -14.63
N VAL A 79 17.97 3.28 -14.77
CA VAL A 79 17.76 2.17 -15.71
C VAL A 79 18.05 2.62 -17.15
N ILE A 80 17.55 3.79 -17.55
CA ILE A 80 17.76 4.34 -18.90
C ILE A 80 19.24 4.69 -19.13
N GLU A 81 19.90 5.33 -18.17
CA GLU A 81 21.33 5.68 -18.24
C GLU A 81 22.22 4.43 -18.39
N LYS A 82 21.79 3.28 -17.86
CA LYS A 82 22.47 1.99 -18.01
C LYS A 82 22.07 1.22 -19.27
N GLY A 83 21.35 1.86 -20.20
CA GLY A 83 20.94 1.26 -21.48
C GLY A 83 19.65 0.43 -21.41
N GLY A 84 18.97 0.40 -20.27
CA GLY A 84 17.65 -0.21 -20.13
C GLY A 84 16.54 0.63 -20.77
N LYS A 85 15.37 0.02 -20.97
CA LYS A 85 14.18 0.69 -21.51
C LYS A 85 13.07 0.71 -20.46
N VAL A 86 12.37 1.84 -20.35
CA VAL A 86 11.18 1.99 -19.50
C VAL A 86 10.08 2.64 -20.32
N GLU A 87 9.08 1.86 -20.67
CA GLU A 87 7.93 2.31 -21.47
C GLU A 87 6.72 2.54 -20.56
N LEU A 88 6.20 3.75 -20.58
CA LEU A 88 4.95 4.13 -19.91
C LEU A 88 3.82 4.12 -20.93
N ASN A 89 2.57 4.04 -20.46
CA ASN A 89 1.39 3.86 -21.33
C ASN A 89 1.48 2.61 -22.22
N SER A 90 2.19 1.59 -21.74
CA SER A 90 2.40 0.30 -22.39
C SER A 90 1.79 -0.80 -21.53
N GLN A 91 0.50 -1.08 -21.72
CA GLN A 91 -0.22 -2.10 -20.96
C GLN A 91 0.07 -3.49 -21.53
N VAL A 92 0.61 -4.41 -20.71
CA VAL A 92 0.65 -5.84 -21.07
C VAL A 92 -0.75 -6.41 -20.96
N THR A 93 -1.34 -6.83 -22.08
CA THR A 93 -2.71 -7.38 -22.15
C THR A 93 -2.73 -8.89 -22.26
N GLN A 94 -1.65 -9.51 -22.72
CA GLN A 94 -1.53 -10.95 -22.88
C GLN A 94 -0.09 -11.43 -22.72
N LEU A 95 0.10 -12.63 -22.19
CA LEU A 95 1.36 -13.38 -22.23
C LEU A 95 1.15 -14.67 -23.00
N ASN A 96 1.96 -14.90 -24.04
CA ASN A 96 1.88 -16.10 -24.85
C ASN A 96 2.85 -17.15 -24.30
N LYS A 97 2.32 -18.35 -24.10
CA LYS A 97 2.98 -19.51 -23.55
C LYS A 97 3.08 -20.58 -24.62
N LYS A 98 4.24 -21.21 -24.72
CA LYS A 98 4.45 -22.45 -25.47
C LYS A 98 5.08 -23.48 -24.54
N ASP A 99 4.52 -24.68 -24.52
CA ASP A 99 4.89 -25.76 -23.58
C ASP A 99 4.79 -25.31 -22.12
N ASN A 100 5.93 -25.03 -21.47
CA ASN A 100 6.00 -24.51 -20.10
C ASN A 100 6.77 -23.18 -19.99
N LYS A 101 6.88 -22.43 -21.08
CA LYS A 101 7.60 -21.16 -21.12
C LYS A 101 6.74 -20.04 -21.70
N ILE A 102 6.79 -18.87 -21.09
CA ILE A 102 6.31 -17.64 -21.74
C ILE A 102 7.33 -17.27 -22.82
N ILE A 103 6.84 -16.99 -24.01
CA ILE A 103 7.66 -16.68 -25.18
C ILE A 103 7.49 -15.24 -25.66
N SER A 104 6.36 -14.61 -25.36
CA SER A 104 6.08 -13.22 -25.73
C SER A 104 4.98 -12.58 -24.90
N ALA A 105 4.88 -11.26 -25.00
CA ALA A 105 3.84 -10.44 -24.40
C ALA A 105 3.17 -9.56 -25.46
N LEU A 106 1.85 -9.47 -25.45
CA LEU A 106 1.12 -8.44 -26.19
C LEU A 106 1.02 -7.18 -25.35
N ILE A 107 1.47 -6.07 -25.91
CA ILE A 107 1.50 -4.75 -25.29
C ILE A 107 0.59 -3.83 -26.09
N LYS A 108 -0.41 -3.29 -25.41
CA LYS A 108 -1.30 -2.26 -25.94
C LYS A 108 -0.80 -0.89 -25.51
N SER A 109 -0.63 0.01 -26.47
CA SER A 109 -0.46 1.45 -26.26
C SER A 109 -1.61 2.22 -26.92
N ASP A 110 -1.63 3.54 -26.79
CA ASP A 110 -2.74 4.39 -27.26
C ASP A 110 -3.10 4.20 -28.74
N SER A 111 -2.13 3.78 -29.57
CA SER A 111 -2.32 3.64 -31.03
C SER A 111 -1.84 2.32 -31.61
N SER A 112 -1.34 1.39 -30.79
CA SER A 112 -0.78 0.13 -31.31
C SER A 112 -0.97 -1.05 -30.37
N LEU A 113 -1.03 -2.23 -30.98
CA LEU A 113 -0.85 -3.51 -30.31
C LEU A 113 0.43 -4.13 -30.89
N GLN A 114 1.41 -4.37 -30.03
CA GLN A 114 2.69 -4.95 -30.42
C GLN A 114 2.94 -6.24 -29.64
N GLU A 115 3.57 -7.21 -30.28
CA GLU A 115 4.05 -8.43 -29.63
C GLU A 115 5.56 -8.33 -29.41
N ILE A 116 6.00 -8.52 -28.17
CA ILE A 116 7.42 -8.51 -27.82
C ILE A 116 7.81 -9.89 -27.29
N GLY A 117 8.78 -10.53 -27.95
CA GLY A 117 9.41 -11.76 -27.49
C GLY A 117 10.51 -11.51 -26.46
N GLY A 118 10.83 -12.53 -25.67
CA GLY A 118 11.92 -12.46 -24.68
C GLY A 118 12.27 -13.82 -24.09
N ASP A 119 13.45 -13.93 -23.50
CA ASP A 119 13.90 -15.16 -22.84
C ASP A 119 13.33 -15.31 -21.42
N TYR A 120 13.15 -14.18 -20.73
CA TYR A 120 12.69 -14.11 -19.35
C TYR A 120 11.65 -13.01 -19.18
N PHE A 121 10.61 -13.32 -18.41
CA PHE A 121 9.52 -12.40 -18.09
C PHE A 121 9.41 -12.30 -16.57
N LEU A 122 9.65 -11.11 -16.02
CA LEU A 122 9.45 -10.81 -14.60
C LEU A 122 8.16 -10.01 -14.45
N ALA A 123 7.15 -10.61 -13.82
CA ALA A 123 5.83 -10.01 -13.69
C ALA A 123 5.58 -9.51 -12.26
N THR A 124 5.21 -8.24 -12.13
CA THR A 124 4.68 -7.64 -10.89
C THR A 124 3.18 -7.30 -11.00
N ILE A 125 2.51 -7.85 -12.02
CA ILE A 125 1.07 -7.74 -12.26
C ILE A 125 0.32 -8.49 -11.14
N PRO A 126 -0.85 -8.00 -10.67
CA PRO A 126 -1.67 -8.75 -9.71
C PRO A 126 -1.89 -10.19 -10.15
N LEU A 127 -1.66 -11.16 -9.26
CA LEU A 127 -1.63 -12.58 -9.62
C LEU A 127 -2.92 -13.06 -10.30
N ARG A 128 -4.07 -12.52 -9.85
CA ARG A 128 -5.38 -12.77 -10.47
C ARG A 128 -5.39 -12.40 -11.96
N GLU A 129 -4.91 -11.20 -12.30
CA GLU A 129 -4.86 -10.69 -13.68
C GLU A 129 -3.77 -11.40 -14.50
N LEU A 130 -2.62 -11.68 -13.88
CA LEU A 130 -1.51 -12.39 -14.51
C LEU A 130 -1.95 -13.78 -15.01
N VAL A 131 -2.63 -14.56 -14.17
CA VAL A 131 -3.09 -15.90 -14.55
C VAL A 131 -4.10 -15.83 -15.70
N GLN A 132 -4.96 -14.80 -15.72
CA GLN A 132 -5.98 -14.62 -16.77
C GLN A 132 -5.40 -14.15 -18.11
N SER A 133 -4.27 -13.42 -18.09
CA SER A 133 -3.63 -12.88 -19.29
C SER A 133 -2.77 -13.91 -20.04
N ILE A 134 -2.49 -15.08 -19.45
CA ILE A 134 -1.67 -16.12 -20.10
C ILE A 134 -2.50 -16.92 -21.12
N LYS A 135 -1.95 -17.11 -22.33
CA LYS A 135 -2.51 -17.93 -23.42
C LYS A 135 -1.51 -18.99 -23.89
N PRO A 136 -1.91 -20.25 -24.16
CA PRO A 136 -3.25 -20.80 -23.93
C PRO A 136 -3.61 -20.75 -22.44
N ALA A 137 -4.92 -20.75 -22.17
CA ALA A 137 -5.44 -20.57 -20.83
C ALA A 137 -4.92 -21.64 -19.87
N ALA A 138 -4.73 -21.25 -18.60
CA ALA A 138 -4.44 -22.20 -17.53
C ALA A 138 -5.62 -23.16 -17.33
N PRO A 139 -5.40 -24.34 -16.71
CA PRO A 139 -6.47 -25.24 -16.30
C PRO A 139 -7.54 -24.55 -15.43
N ASP A 140 -8.77 -25.04 -15.49
CA ASP A 140 -9.93 -24.40 -14.86
C ASP A 140 -9.81 -24.27 -13.34
N ASP A 141 -9.19 -25.24 -12.67
CA ASP A 141 -8.94 -25.21 -11.23
C ASP A 141 -7.98 -24.07 -10.85
N VAL A 142 -6.93 -23.84 -11.65
CA VAL A 142 -6.00 -22.72 -11.49
C VAL A 142 -6.70 -21.38 -11.71
N LEU A 143 -7.53 -21.26 -12.76
CA LEU A 143 -8.31 -20.05 -13.03
C LEU A 143 -9.27 -19.72 -11.88
N LYS A 144 -9.97 -20.73 -11.35
CA LYS A 144 -10.86 -20.58 -10.19
C LYS A 144 -10.09 -20.16 -8.94
N ALA A 145 -8.93 -20.77 -8.67
CA ALA A 145 -8.08 -20.40 -7.54
C ALA A 145 -7.59 -18.94 -7.63
N ALA A 146 -7.16 -18.50 -8.82
CA ALA A 146 -6.74 -17.12 -9.04
C ALA A 146 -7.91 -16.12 -8.86
N GLN A 147 -9.11 -16.46 -9.33
CA GLN A 147 -10.31 -15.65 -9.15
C GLN A 147 -10.72 -15.54 -7.67
N ALA A 148 -10.50 -16.58 -6.88
CA ALA A 148 -10.82 -16.59 -5.45
C ALA A 148 -9.93 -15.66 -4.61
N LEU A 149 -8.79 -15.19 -5.13
CA LEU A 149 -7.89 -14.26 -4.42
C LEU A 149 -8.55 -12.91 -4.17
N LYS A 150 -8.95 -12.63 -2.93
CA LYS A 150 -9.54 -11.34 -2.55
C LYS A 150 -8.46 -10.32 -2.25
N TYR A 151 -8.71 -9.07 -2.65
CA TYR A 151 -8.00 -7.89 -2.20
C TYR A 151 -9.03 -6.84 -1.84
N ARG A 152 -8.57 -5.80 -1.15
CA ARG A 152 -9.39 -4.67 -0.78
C ARG A 152 -8.75 -3.41 -1.34
N ASP A 153 -9.57 -2.55 -1.90
CA ASP A 153 -9.10 -1.31 -2.45
C ASP A 153 -9.04 -0.26 -1.34
N PHE A 154 -8.29 0.80 -1.62
CA PHE A 154 -8.35 2.00 -0.80
C PHE A 154 -8.09 3.19 -1.70
N PHE A 155 -8.65 4.32 -1.31
CA PHE A 155 -8.40 5.59 -1.99
C PHE A 155 -8.03 6.65 -0.96
N THR A 156 -7.37 7.69 -1.45
CA THR A 156 -6.98 8.85 -0.64
C THR A 156 -7.68 10.09 -1.16
N VAL A 157 -8.22 10.89 -0.25
CA VAL A 157 -8.76 12.22 -0.54
C VAL A 157 -7.74 13.25 -0.10
N GLY A 158 -7.21 14.00 -1.07
CA GLY A 158 -6.34 15.15 -0.80
C GLY A 158 -7.15 16.36 -0.35
N LEU A 159 -6.89 16.86 0.84
CA LEU A 159 -7.52 18.06 1.39
C LEU A 159 -6.45 19.13 1.63
N VAL A 160 -6.55 20.24 0.91
CA VAL A 160 -5.70 21.42 1.14
C VAL A 160 -6.44 22.38 2.06
N ILE A 161 -5.82 22.71 3.18
CA ILE A 161 -6.37 23.60 4.20
C ILE A 161 -5.56 24.88 4.24
N ASP A 162 -6.24 26.03 4.21
CA ASP A 162 -5.65 27.36 4.34
C ASP A 162 -5.24 27.67 5.80
N LYS A 163 -4.34 26.85 6.32
CA LYS A 163 -3.67 27.04 7.60
C LYS A 163 -2.25 26.48 7.53
N PRO A 164 -1.25 27.19 8.09
CA PRO A 164 0.13 26.76 8.00
C PRO A 164 0.43 25.52 8.86
N SER A 165 -0.39 25.24 9.87
CA SER A 165 -0.28 24.05 10.71
C SER A 165 -1.64 23.65 11.27
N ILE A 166 -1.90 22.34 11.33
CA ILE A 166 -3.15 21.76 11.87
C ILE A 166 -2.86 20.89 13.10
N PHE A 167 -1.87 19.99 12.99
CA PHE A 167 -1.41 19.11 14.07
C PHE A 167 0.05 18.69 13.81
N PRO A 168 0.82 18.35 14.86
CA PRO A 168 2.25 18.04 14.75
C PRO A 168 2.56 16.64 14.21
N ASP A 169 1.60 15.71 14.25
CA ASP A 169 1.81 14.32 13.85
C ASP A 169 1.95 14.13 12.33
N ASN A 170 2.72 13.12 11.90
CA ASN A 170 2.84 12.76 10.49
C ASN A 170 1.60 12.05 9.95
N TRP A 171 0.94 11.25 10.80
CA TRP A 171 -0.33 10.58 10.51
C TRP A 171 -1.09 10.25 11.80
N ILE A 172 -2.41 10.15 11.69
CA ILE A 172 -3.32 9.81 12.78
C ILE A 172 -4.17 8.62 12.34
N TYR A 173 -4.27 7.59 13.18
CA TYR A 173 -5.15 6.44 12.98
C TYR A 173 -6.54 6.71 13.57
N ILE A 174 -7.59 6.46 12.79
CA ILE A 174 -8.97 6.79 13.18
C ILE A 174 -9.75 5.49 13.45
N HIS A 175 -9.85 5.14 14.72
CA HIS A 175 -10.55 3.93 15.19
C HIS A 175 -12.07 4.11 15.31
N SER A 176 -12.55 5.35 15.44
CA SER A 176 -13.97 5.62 15.70
C SER A 176 -14.86 5.07 14.59
N PRO A 177 -15.90 4.26 14.89
CA PRO A 177 -16.84 3.77 13.90
C PRO A 177 -17.77 4.86 13.34
N GLU A 178 -17.77 6.06 13.93
CA GLU A 178 -18.62 7.18 13.51
C GLU A 178 -18.16 7.85 12.21
N VAL A 179 -16.95 7.51 11.74
CA VAL A 179 -16.36 8.06 10.52
C VAL A 179 -15.70 6.96 9.69
N GLU A 180 -15.83 7.06 8.37
CA GLU A 180 -15.27 6.09 7.43
C GLU A 180 -13.75 6.23 7.22
N VAL A 181 -13.20 7.43 7.47
CA VAL A 181 -11.77 7.66 7.34
C VAL A 181 -11.02 6.72 8.29
N GLY A 182 -10.00 6.05 7.76
CA GLY A 182 -9.18 5.11 8.52
C GLY A 182 -7.86 5.70 8.98
N ARG A 183 -7.27 6.57 8.15
CA ARG A 183 -6.01 7.26 8.46
C ARG A 183 -5.99 8.65 7.84
N ILE A 184 -5.47 9.61 8.57
CA ILE A 184 -5.20 10.96 8.08
C ILE A 184 -3.69 11.15 8.06
N GLN A 185 -3.12 11.52 6.93
CA GLN A 185 -1.70 11.83 6.77
C GLN A 185 -1.54 13.35 6.61
N ASN A 186 -0.55 13.94 7.26
CA ASN A 186 -0.20 15.35 7.05
C ASN A 186 1.06 15.45 6.20
N PHE A 187 0.90 15.57 4.88
CA PHE A 187 2.02 15.52 3.96
C PHE A 187 3.03 16.65 4.14
N LYS A 188 2.60 17.81 4.67
CA LYS A 188 3.49 18.92 4.99
C LYS A 188 4.51 18.57 6.07
N ASN A 189 4.12 17.74 7.03
CA ASN A 189 5.02 17.30 8.11
C ASN A 189 6.08 16.30 7.60
N TRP A 190 5.81 15.61 6.50
CA TRP A 190 6.77 14.69 5.88
C TRP A 190 7.86 15.45 5.13
N SER A 191 7.51 16.60 4.53
CA SER A 191 8.45 17.55 3.96
C SER A 191 7.73 18.87 3.63
N PRO A 192 8.36 20.04 3.88
CA PRO A 192 7.80 21.33 3.49
C PRO A 192 7.63 21.47 1.96
N GLU A 193 8.37 20.70 1.15
CA GLU A 193 8.25 20.67 -0.32
C GLU A 193 7.07 19.81 -0.82
N MET A 194 6.30 19.17 0.07
CA MET A 194 5.07 18.45 -0.27
C MET A 194 3.85 19.37 -0.42
N VAL A 195 4.01 20.67 -0.10
CA VAL A 195 2.99 21.69 -0.32
C VAL A 195 3.57 22.82 -1.17
N PRO A 196 2.80 23.37 -2.12
CA PRO A 196 3.27 24.49 -2.95
C PRO A 196 3.29 25.82 -2.18
N ASP A 197 2.46 25.96 -1.15
CA ASP A 197 2.33 27.17 -0.34
C ASP A 197 2.54 26.86 1.15
N SER A 198 3.53 27.53 1.75
CA SER A 198 3.84 27.43 3.17
C SER A 198 2.73 27.90 4.11
N GLN A 199 1.74 28.65 3.62
CA GLN A 199 0.55 29.06 4.39
C GLN A 199 -0.55 28.00 4.42
N THR A 200 -0.42 26.95 3.59
CA THR A 200 -1.40 25.85 3.52
C THR A 200 -0.86 24.56 4.13
N THR A 201 -1.76 23.62 4.40
CA THR A 201 -1.44 22.24 4.81
C THR A 201 -2.18 21.26 3.90
N SER A 202 -1.48 20.25 3.39
CA SER A 202 -2.08 19.17 2.59
C SER A 202 -2.24 17.91 3.42
N LEU A 203 -3.47 17.44 3.56
CA LEU A 203 -3.83 16.21 4.24
C LEU A 203 -4.24 15.13 3.24
N GLY A 204 -3.84 13.88 3.50
CA GLY A 204 -4.33 12.70 2.78
C GLY A 204 -5.24 11.88 3.68
N LEU A 205 -6.53 11.82 3.36
CA LEU A 205 -7.53 11.05 4.10
C LEU A 205 -7.73 9.71 3.40
N GLU A 206 -7.33 8.62 4.05
CA GLU A 206 -7.43 7.27 3.50
C GLU A 206 -8.74 6.59 3.90
N TYR A 207 -9.39 6.01 2.90
CA TYR A 207 -10.63 5.25 3.02
C TYR A 207 -10.42 3.86 2.41
N PHE A 208 -10.91 2.83 3.09
CA PHE A 208 -10.80 1.44 2.65
C PHE A 208 -12.15 0.98 2.08
N CYS A 209 -12.14 0.37 0.89
CA CYS A 209 -13.34 -0.10 0.21
C CYS A 209 -13.16 -1.57 -0.18
#